data_AF-A0A813NV67-F1
#
_entry.id   AF-A0A813NV67-F1
#
_cell.length_a   1.000
_cell.length_b   1.000
_cell.length_c   1.000
_cell.angle_alpha   90.00
_cell.angle_beta   90.00
_cell.angle_gamma   90.00
#
_symmetry.space_group_name_H-M   'P 1'
#
loop_
_entity.id
_entity.type
_entity.pdbx_description
1 polymer ?
#
loop_
_entity_poly.entity_id
_entity_poly.type
_entity_poly.pdbx_seq_one_letter_code
_entity_poly.pdbx_strand_id
1 'polypeptide(L)'
;MAYIKYILFFVSLISYTDGTVTCGANEYLVRCSHPIVCQPSCTDPDRVPCPTVACIRGCECTQGYIRSTDETEDNPCIPISECQNQNKSTCAMNEVESECANPCQPSCGELKREPCPTFTCSKGCICADGFVRTTNDTSSACVIKDQCPQLELAGREAK
;
A
#
# COMPACT_ATOMS: atom_id res chain seq x y z
N MET A 1 9.31 61.11 31.05
CA MET A 1 8.12 60.48 30.46
C MET A 1 8.40 59.99 29.03
N ALA A 2 9.30 59.02 28.82
CA ALA A 2 9.58 58.52 27.46
C ALA A 2 10.07 57.07 27.38
N TYR A 3 10.15 56.34 28.50
CA TYR A 3 10.69 54.95 28.52
C TYR A 3 9.65 53.90 28.91
N ILE A 4 8.50 54.32 29.48
CA ILE A 4 7.38 53.42 29.84
C ILE A 4 6.52 53.06 28.63
N LYS A 5 6.58 53.83 27.53
CA LYS A 5 5.84 53.53 26.29
C LYS A 5 6.44 52.37 25.47
N TYR A 6 7.71 52.02 25.69
CA TYR A 6 8.40 51.00 24.89
C TYR A 6 8.35 49.59 25.49
N ILE A 7 8.00 49.44 26.77
CA ILE A 7 7.85 48.12 27.41
C ILE A 7 6.52 47.45 27.01
N LEU A 8 5.49 48.22 26.65
CA LEU A 8 4.20 47.69 26.21
C LEU A 8 4.13 47.33 24.71
N PHE A 9 5.22 47.54 23.95
CA PHE A 9 5.26 47.26 22.50
C PHE A 9 6.15 46.07 22.11
N PHE A 10 6.74 45.38 23.10
CA PHE A 10 7.61 44.21 22.91
C PHE A 10 7.06 42.95 23.58
N VAL A 11 5.74 42.86 23.81
CA VAL A 11 5.10 41.54 23.82
C VAL A 11 4.92 41.17 22.36
N SER A 12 6.04 40.76 21.76
CA SER A 12 6.10 40.15 20.44
C SER A 12 4.98 39.13 20.30
N LEU A 13 4.42 39.07 19.10
CA LEU A 13 3.45 38.09 18.62
C LEU A 13 4.04 36.67 18.69
N ILE A 14 4.34 36.18 19.89
CA ILE A 14 4.36 34.74 20.14
C ILE A 14 2.89 34.33 20.01
N SER A 15 2.47 34.14 18.76
CA SER A 15 1.32 33.32 18.44
C SER A 15 1.71 31.96 18.99
N TYR A 16 1.32 31.70 20.23
CA TYR A 16 1.43 30.38 20.83
C TYR A 16 0.53 29.52 19.94
N THR A 17 1.14 28.83 18.98
CA THR A 17 0.46 27.77 18.25
C THR A 17 0.28 26.66 19.28
N ASP A 18 -0.75 26.79 20.12
CA ASP A 18 -1.33 25.63 20.77
C ASP A 18 -1.73 24.72 19.62
N GLY A 19 -1.00 23.62 19.43
CA GLY A 19 -1.20 22.72 18.31
C GLY A 19 -2.61 22.17 18.38
N THR A 20 -3.55 22.82 17.69
CA THR A 20 -4.92 22.37 17.64
C THR A 20 -4.92 21.09 16.80
N VAL A 21 -5.06 19.94 17.48
CA VAL A 21 -5.24 18.66 16.81
C VAL A 21 -6.49 18.76 15.92
N THR A 22 -6.28 18.68 14.62
CA THR A 22 -7.35 18.68 13.61
C THR A 22 -7.41 17.29 13.00
N CYS A 23 -8.61 16.73 12.94
CA CYS A 23 -8.81 15.39 12.40
C CYS A 23 -9.16 15.45 10.92
N GLY A 24 -8.76 14.41 10.18
CA GLY A 24 -9.01 14.29 8.76
C GLY A 24 -10.46 13.93 8.42
N ALA A 25 -10.69 13.61 7.15
CA ALA A 25 -11.98 13.11 6.71
C ALA A 25 -12.28 11.75 7.36
N ASN A 26 -13.55 11.54 7.73
CA ASN A 26 -14.04 10.32 8.39
C ASN A 26 -13.41 10.04 9.76
N GLU A 27 -12.92 11.08 10.44
CA GLU A 27 -12.37 10.98 11.78
C GLU A 27 -13.02 11.98 12.73
N TYR A 28 -12.99 11.65 14.02
CA TYR A 28 -13.43 12.55 15.08
C TYR A 28 -12.38 12.67 16.17
N LEU A 29 -12.34 13.85 16.79
CA LEU A 29 -11.39 14.15 17.86
C LEU A 29 -11.84 13.47 19.15
N VAL A 30 -10.95 12.69 19.76
CA VAL A 30 -11.14 12.08 21.07
C VAL A 30 -10.16 12.61 22.10
N ARG A 31 -10.59 12.59 23.36
CA ARG A 31 -9.72 12.99 24.50
C ARG A 31 -8.70 11.92 24.85
N CYS A 32 -9.04 10.65 24.64
CA CYS A 32 -8.19 9.51 24.85
C CYS A 32 -8.27 8.62 23.61
N SER A 33 -7.32 8.80 22.70
CA SER A 33 -7.02 7.86 21.62
C SER A 33 -5.87 6.95 22.04
N HIS A 34 -5.84 5.74 21.49
CA HIS A 34 -4.67 4.88 21.58
C HIS A 34 -3.60 5.35 20.57
N PRO A 35 -2.30 5.08 20.81
CA PRO A 35 -1.26 5.30 19.79
C PRO A 35 -1.57 4.56 18.49
N ILE A 36 -1.10 5.07 17.35
CA ILE A 36 -1.34 4.47 16.02
C ILE A 36 -1.04 2.96 15.97
N VAL A 37 0.07 2.53 16.59
CA VAL A 37 0.52 1.13 16.67
C VAL A 37 -0.40 0.22 17.51
N CYS A 38 -1.45 0.78 18.09
CA CYS A 38 -2.43 0.11 18.95
C CYS A 38 -3.86 0.26 18.41
N GLN A 39 -4.04 0.93 17.28
CA GLN A 39 -5.33 1.11 16.63
C GLN A 39 -5.48 0.13 15.45
N PRO A 40 -6.70 -0.33 15.15
CA PRO A 40 -6.95 -1.18 13.99
C PRO A 40 -6.72 -0.41 12.68
N SER A 41 -6.19 -1.11 11.69
CA SER A 41 -5.90 -0.60 10.34
C SER A 41 -6.27 -1.66 9.30
N CYS A 42 -6.25 -1.34 8.00
CA CYS A 42 -6.41 -2.36 6.97
C CYS A 42 -5.29 -3.43 7.01
N THR A 43 -4.11 -3.11 7.56
CA THR A 43 -2.97 -4.04 7.72
C THR A 43 -3.18 -5.02 8.87
N ASP A 44 -3.91 -4.62 9.92
CA ASP A 44 -4.32 -5.48 11.05
C ASP A 44 -5.70 -5.02 11.58
N PRO A 45 -6.81 -5.50 10.99
CA PRO A 45 -8.15 -5.05 11.38
C PRO A 45 -8.58 -5.48 12.78
N ASP A 46 -8.03 -6.60 13.27
CA ASP A 46 -8.38 -7.21 14.56
C ASP A 46 -7.37 -6.84 15.66
N ARG A 47 -6.56 -5.79 15.43
CA ARG A 47 -5.49 -5.37 16.33
C ARG A 47 -5.99 -5.18 17.75
N VAL A 48 -5.34 -5.86 18.69
CA VAL A 48 -5.65 -5.72 20.11
C VAL A 48 -5.17 -4.36 20.62
N PRO A 49 -6.04 -3.57 21.27
CA PRO A 49 -5.62 -2.31 21.88
C PRO A 49 -4.53 -2.51 22.92
N CYS A 50 -3.55 -1.61 22.93
CA CYS A 50 -2.52 -1.62 23.95
C CYS A 50 -3.11 -1.38 25.35
N PRO A 51 -2.40 -1.79 26.42
CA PRO A 51 -2.82 -1.50 27.79
C PRO A 51 -3.07 -0.01 28.00
N THR A 52 -4.07 0.34 28.80
CA THR A 52 -4.73 1.65 28.96
C THR A 52 -3.86 2.83 29.44
N VAL A 53 -2.54 2.71 29.43
CA VAL A 53 -1.59 3.74 29.89
C VAL A 53 -1.29 4.82 28.85
N ALA A 54 -1.64 4.61 27.58
CA ALA A 54 -1.41 5.58 26.52
C ALA A 54 -2.73 6.26 26.10
N CYS A 55 -3.26 7.14 26.96
CA CYS A 55 -4.32 8.08 26.57
C CYS A 55 -3.67 9.36 26.04
N ILE A 56 -3.72 9.53 24.71
CA ILE A 56 -3.28 10.74 24.03
C ILE A 56 -4.48 11.42 23.39
N ARG A 57 -4.54 12.75 23.42
CA ARG A 57 -5.56 13.48 22.64
C ARG A 57 -5.24 13.28 21.17
N GLY A 58 -6.18 12.76 20.39
CA GLY A 58 -5.93 12.34 19.02
C GLY A 58 -7.22 12.08 18.23
N CYS A 59 -7.07 11.51 17.05
CA CYS A 59 -8.17 11.25 16.12
C CYS A 59 -8.47 9.74 16.02
N GLU A 60 -9.75 9.40 15.92
CA GLU A 60 -10.22 8.03 15.69
C GLU A 60 -11.12 8.00 14.45
N CYS A 61 -11.05 6.90 13.70
CA CYS A 61 -11.95 6.70 12.56
C CYS A 61 -13.40 6.61 13.03
N THR A 62 -14.28 7.24 12.26
CA THR A 62 -15.74 7.14 12.44
C THR A 62 -16.19 5.70 12.19
N GLN A 63 -17.30 5.30 12.80
CA GLN A 63 -17.91 3.98 12.59
C GLN A 63 -18.04 3.63 11.09
N GLY A 64 -17.61 2.42 10.72
CA GLY A 64 -17.61 1.94 9.33
C GLY A 64 -16.36 2.30 8.53
N TYR A 65 -15.46 3.09 9.11
CA TYR A 65 -14.15 3.44 8.56
C TYR A 65 -13.03 2.85 9.41
N ILE A 66 -11.88 2.65 8.77
CA ILE A 66 -10.67 2.12 9.39
C ILE A 66 -9.45 2.78 8.74
N ARG A 67 -8.36 2.93 9.49
CA ARG A 67 -7.15 3.57 8.96
C ARG A 67 -6.56 2.73 7.85
N SER A 68 -6.15 3.39 6.75
CA SER A 68 -5.59 2.69 5.60
C SER A 68 -4.32 1.89 5.93
N THR A 69 -3.45 2.41 6.81
CA THR A 69 -2.28 1.72 7.35
C THR A 69 -2.02 2.20 8.78
N ASP A 70 -1.14 1.51 9.52
CA ASP A 70 -0.72 1.84 10.88
C ASP A 70 0.62 2.56 10.97
N GLU A 71 1.08 3.17 9.86
CA GLU A 71 2.40 3.82 9.79
C GLU A 71 2.42 5.21 10.44
N THR A 72 1.39 6.03 10.20
CA THR A 72 1.30 7.40 10.73
C THR A 72 -0.14 7.75 11.11
N GLU A 73 -0.31 8.73 11.99
CA GLU A 73 -1.64 9.22 12.39
C GLU A 73 -2.38 9.97 11.27
N ASP A 74 -1.64 10.47 10.27
CA ASP A 74 -2.15 11.23 9.12
C ASP A 74 -2.74 10.32 8.03
N ASN A 75 -2.57 8.99 8.14
CA ASN A 75 -3.13 8.04 7.19
C ASN A 75 -4.67 8.12 7.19
N PRO A 76 -5.31 8.17 6.00
CA PRO A 76 -6.74 8.43 5.92
C PRO A 76 -7.56 7.25 6.46
N CYS A 77 -8.69 7.57 7.07
CA CYS A 77 -9.75 6.61 7.37
C CYS A 77 -10.59 6.36 6.11
N ILE A 78 -10.52 5.13 5.61
CA ILE A 78 -11.25 4.66 4.44
C ILE A 78 -12.35 3.68 4.86
N PRO A 79 -13.41 3.48 4.05
CA PRO A 79 -14.42 2.48 4.34
C PRO A 79 -13.79 1.09 4.52
N ILE A 80 -14.27 0.31 5.51
CA ILE A 80 -13.73 -1.04 5.78
C ILE A 80 -13.77 -1.95 4.53
N SER A 81 -14.78 -1.77 3.67
CA SER A 81 -14.89 -2.50 2.39
C SER A 81 -13.74 -2.23 1.42
N GLU A 82 -13.06 -1.09 1.53
CA GLU A 82 -11.94 -0.72 0.68
C GLU A 82 -10.61 -1.35 1.13
N CYS A 83 -10.52 -1.89 2.36
CA CYS A 83 -9.33 -2.62 2.81
C CYS A 83 -9.03 -3.86 1.95
N GLN A 84 -10.05 -4.51 1.38
CA GLN A 84 -9.88 -5.64 0.47
C GLN A 84 -9.13 -5.23 -0.83
N ASN A 85 -9.15 -3.95 -1.18
CA ASN A 85 -8.40 -3.39 -2.30
C ASN A 85 -6.98 -2.95 -1.92
N GLN A 86 -6.67 -2.86 -0.61
CA GLN A 86 -5.32 -2.56 -0.10
C GLN A 86 -4.47 -3.83 0.04
N ASN A 87 -5.12 -4.98 0.26
CA ASN A 87 -4.57 -6.32 0.03
C ASN A 87 -4.72 -6.77 -1.44
N LYS A 88 -4.87 -5.82 -2.37
CA LYS A 88 -4.72 -6.14 -3.78
C LYS A 88 -3.24 -6.43 -3.98
N SER A 89 -2.93 -7.73 -3.95
CA SER A 89 -1.74 -8.42 -4.45
C SER A 89 -0.60 -7.46 -4.82
N THR A 90 0.57 -7.62 -4.20
CA THR A 90 1.84 -7.05 -4.69
C THR A 90 2.07 -7.35 -6.18
N CYS A 91 1.36 -8.34 -6.72
CA CYS A 91 1.39 -8.76 -8.09
C CYS A 91 0.34 -8.05 -8.97
N ALA A 92 0.68 -7.87 -10.24
CA ALA A 92 -0.17 -7.19 -11.20
C ALA A 92 -1.44 -8.00 -11.53
N MET A 93 -2.29 -7.46 -12.40
CA MET A 93 -3.49 -8.16 -12.87
C MET A 93 -3.12 -9.52 -13.46
N ASN A 94 -3.89 -10.56 -13.08
CA ASN A 94 -3.66 -11.96 -13.49
C ASN A 94 -2.33 -12.57 -12.99
N GLU A 95 -1.75 -12.01 -11.95
CA GLU A 95 -0.62 -12.58 -11.25
C GLU A 95 -1.01 -13.05 -9.84
N VAL A 96 -0.27 -14.05 -9.35
CA VAL A 96 -0.37 -14.57 -7.99
C VAL A 96 1.00 -14.56 -7.34
N GLU A 97 1.03 -14.35 -6.03
CA GLU A 97 2.25 -14.46 -5.24
C GLU A 97 2.70 -15.94 -5.17
N SER A 98 3.99 -16.17 -5.30
CA SER A 98 4.63 -17.48 -5.22
C SER A 98 5.89 -17.39 -4.37
N GLU A 99 6.07 -18.35 -3.47
CA GLU A 99 7.30 -18.52 -2.69
C GLU A 99 8.50 -18.94 -3.57
N CYS A 100 8.24 -19.39 -4.79
CA CYS A 100 9.25 -19.79 -5.77
C CYS A 100 8.85 -19.26 -7.16
N ALA A 101 8.95 -17.94 -7.34
CA ALA A 101 8.86 -17.29 -8.63
C ALA A 101 10.18 -17.48 -9.40
N ASN A 102 10.10 -18.15 -10.54
CA ASN A 102 11.21 -18.36 -11.46
C ASN A 102 11.02 -17.51 -12.73
N PRO A 103 12.11 -17.17 -13.45
CA PRO A 103 12.03 -16.37 -14.67
C PRO A 103 11.54 -17.15 -15.90
N CYS A 104 11.64 -18.48 -15.93
CA CYS A 104 11.23 -19.31 -17.07
C CYS A 104 9.74 -19.71 -17.01
N GLN A 105 8.91 -18.71 -16.71
CA GLN A 105 7.47 -18.77 -16.91
C GLN A 105 7.15 -18.83 -18.41
N PRO A 106 6.03 -19.46 -18.81
CA PRO A 106 5.62 -19.48 -20.21
C PRO A 106 5.28 -18.08 -20.67
N SER A 107 5.66 -17.74 -21.90
CA SER A 107 5.36 -16.47 -22.54
C SER A 107 4.68 -16.67 -23.89
N CYS A 108 4.16 -15.59 -24.49
CA CYS A 108 3.64 -15.63 -25.85
C CYS A 108 4.69 -16.00 -26.90
N GLY A 109 5.97 -15.69 -26.66
CA GLY A 109 7.08 -16.10 -27.52
C GLY A 109 7.51 -17.56 -27.30
N GLU A 110 7.25 -18.10 -26.11
CA GLU A 110 7.62 -19.45 -25.71
C GLU A 110 6.58 -20.04 -24.75
N LEU A 111 5.56 -20.68 -25.34
CA LEU A 111 4.42 -21.22 -24.58
C LEU A 111 4.77 -22.47 -23.75
N LYS A 112 5.96 -23.04 -23.94
CA LYS A 112 6.44 -24.19 -23.17
C LYS A 112 7.26 -23.69 -21.99
N ARG A 113 6.98 -24.20 -20.80
CA ARG A 113 7.87 -24.02 -19.64
C ARG A 113 9.16 -24.79 -19.95
N GLU A 114 10.23 -24.09 -20.27
CA GLU A 114 11.54 -24.72 -20.27
C GLU A 114 11.85 -25.26 -18.86
N PRO A 115 12.63 -26.34 -18.74
CA PRO A 115 13.10 -26.81 -17.44
C PRO A 115 13.90 -25.70 -16.75
N CYS A 116 13.30 -25.07 -15.74
CA CYS A 116 13.99 -24.07 -14.93
C CYS A 116 15.02 -24.73 -14.02
N PRO A 117 16.22 -24.15 -13.87
CA PRO A 117 17.14 -24.56 -12.83
C PRO A 117 16.47 -24.43 -11.45
N THR A 118 16.40 -25.52 -10.69
CA THR A 118 15.68 -25.57 -9.40
C THR A 118 16.22 -24.59 -8.36
N PHE A 119 17.47 -24.12 -8.50
CA PHE A 119 18.14 -23.21 -7.57
C PHE A 119 17.93 -21.72 -7.88
N THR A 120 17.17 -21.37 -8.93
CA THR A 120 16.94 -19.98 -9.34
C THR A 120 15.46 -19.60 -9.17
N CYS A 121 14.97 -19.60 -7.94
CA CYS A 121 13.71 -18.94 -7.62
C CYS A 121 13.79 -18.14 -6.33
N SER A 122 12.94 -17.12 -6.24
CA SER A 122 12.76 -16.27 -5.07
C SER A 122 11.27 -16.03 -4.86
N LYS A 123 10.88 -15.59 -3.67
CA LYS A 123 9.53 -15.09 -3.46
C LYS A 123 9.22 -13.95 -4.44
N GLY A 124 8.05 -13.96 -5.07
CA GLY A 124 7.66 -12.96 -6.06
C GLY A 124 6.38 -13.32 -6.81
N CYS A 125 6.13 -12.62 -7.92
CA CYS A 125 4.88 -12.72 -8.66
C CYS A 125 5.00 -13.58 -9.92
N ILE A 126 4.03 -14.47 -10.12
CA ILE A 126 3.95 -15.35 -11.29
C ILE A 126 2.59 -15.20 -11.97
N CYS A 127 2.49 -15.46 -13.27
CA CYS A 127 1.18 -15.52 -13.92
C CYS A 127 0.29 -16.58 -13.26
N ALA A 128 -0.97 -16.23 -13.00
CA ALA A 128 -1.99 -17.15 -12.52
C ALA A 128 -2.20 -18.32 -13.50
N ASP A 129 -2.78 -19.41 -13.00
CA ASP A 129 -3.07 -20.58 -13.84
C ASP A 129 -3.94 -20.19 -15.06
N GLY A 130 -3.50 -20.63 -16.24
CA GLY A 130 -4.14 -20.30 -17.53
C GLY A 130 -3.64 -19.02 -18.20
N PHE A 131 -2.81 -18.22 -17.53
CA PHE A 131 -2.18 -17.02 -18.07
C PHE A 131 -0.71 -17.26 -18.44
N VAL A 132 -0.21 -16.47 -19.39
CA VAL A 132 1.17 -16.46 -19.87
C VAL A 132 1.68 -15.03 -19.97
N ARG A 133 2.99 -14.83 -19.84
CA ARG A 133 3.62 -13.52 -19.97
C ARG A 133 3.53 -13.04 -21.43
N THR A 134 3.27 -11.75 -21.66
CA THR A 134 3.26 -11.21 -23.03
C THR A 134 4.65 -11.28 -23.69
N THR A 135 5.73 -11.16 -22.92
CA THR A 135 7.12 -11.30 -23.39
C THR A 135 7.92 -12.21 -22.44
N ASN A 136 9.19 -12.48 -22.75
CA ASN A 136 10.09 -13.21 -21.83
C ASN A 136 10.53 -12.38 -20.61
N ASP A 137 10.00 -11.16 -20.45
CA ASP A 137 10.25 -10.31 -19.30
C ASP A 137 9.31 -10.71 -18.14
N THR A 138 9.88 -10.95 -16.96
CA THR A 138 9.16 -11.30 -15.72
C THR A 138 8.30 -10.17 -15.17
N SER A 139 8.41 -8.96 -15.71
CA SER A 139 7.56 -7.81 -15.39
C SER A 139 6.44 -7.57 -16.41
N SER A 140 6.41 -8.33 -17.52
CA SER A 140 5.40 -8.14 -18.57
C SER A 140 4.02 -8.65 -18.16
N ALA A 141 2.95 -8.05 -18.67
CA ALA A 141 1.58 -8.42 -18.29
C ALA A 141 1.27 -9.91 -18.53
N CYS A 142 0.40 -10.48 -17.69
CA CYS A 142 -0.12 -11.84 -17.83
C CYS A 142 -1.46 -11.82 -18.59
N VAL A 143 -1.49 -12.53 -19.72
CA VAL A 143 -2.65 -12.60 -20.63
C VAL A 143 -3.04 -14.06 -20.87
N ILE A 144 -4.29 -14.30 -21.28
CA ILE A 144 -4.67 -15.64 -21.77
C ILE A 144 -3.98 -15.91 -23.12
N LYS A 145 -3.74 -17.18 -23.44
CA LYS A 145 -3.03 -17.57 -24.68
C LYS A 145 -3.65 -16.98 -25.95
N ASP A 146 -4.97 -16.87 -26.00
CA ASP A 146 -5.70 -16.32 -27.15
C ASP A 146 -5.51 -14.81 -27.32
N GLN A 147 -5.03 -14.11 -26.28
CA GLN A 147 -4.69 -12.69 -26.29
C GLN A 147 -3.20 -12.45 -26.57
N CYS A 148 -2.41 -13.50 -26.78
CA CYS A 148 -1.05 -13.31 -27.26
C CYS A 148 -1.11 -12.52 -28.56
N PRO A 149 -0.28 -11.48 -28.73
CA PRO A 149 -0.14 -10.85 -30.03
C PRO A 149 0.18 -11.97 -31.01
N GLN A 150 -0.56 -12.05 -32.11
CA GLN A 150 -0.19 -12.91 -33.23
C GLN A 150 1.22 -12.43 -33.62
N LEU A 151 2.24 -13.11 -33.09
CA LEU A 151 3.62 -12.95 -33.53
C LEU A 151 3.58 -13.42 -34.97
N GLU A 152 3.26 -12.50 -35.88
CA GLU A 152 3.47 -12.74 -37.29
C GLU A 152 4.90 -13.25 -37.40
N LEU A 153 4.99 -14.44 -38.00
CA LEU A 153 6.18 -15.17 -38.37
C LEU A 153 7.06 -14.28 -39.28
N ALA A 154 7.72 -13.28 -38.72
CA ALA A 154 8.64 -12.43 -39.42
C ALA A 154 10.06 -12.77 -38.96
N GLY A 155 10.68 -13.74 -39.64
CA GLY A 155 12.12 -13.62 -39.88
C GLY A 155 13.05 -14.78 -39.60
N ARG A 156 12.64 -16.07 -39.66
CA ARG A 156 13.60 -17.17 -39.90
C ARG A 156 13.09 -18.23 -40.87
N GLU A 157 12.63 -17.77 -42.03
CA GLU A 157 13.08 -18.43 -43.26
C GLU A 157 14.28 -17.60 -43.77
N ALA A 158 15.48 -18.05 -43.44
CA ALA A 158 16.70 -17.60 -44.09
C ALA A 158 17.53 -18.86 -44.40
N LYS A 159 17.31 -19.32 -45.65
CA LYS A 159 18.22 -20.04 -46.55
C LYS A 159 19.37 -20.85 -45.95
#